data_AF-A0A3N5VR13-F1
#
_entry.id   AF-A0A3N5VR13-F1
#
_cell.length_a   1.000
_cell.length_b   1.000
_cell.length_c   1.000
_cell.angle_alpha   90.00
_cell.angle_beta   90.00
_cell.angle_gamma   90.00
#
_symmetry.space_group_name_H-M   'P 1'
#
loop_
_entity.id
_entity.type
_entity.pdbx_description
1 polymer ?
#
loop_
_entity_poly.entity_id
_entity_poly.type
_entity_poly.pdbx_seq_one_letter_code
_entity_poly.pdbx_strand_id
1 'polypeptide(L)'
;MVSIQRCGCKALLEGITRKIKIIVNPNAGGGKGRKLFPLLRQKLLDRKLSFHLQFSESPDHLIHLTRRSLGEGYNLIVACGGDGTTHLALQSLVGEKAFLGIIPLGTGNDIAQNLG
;
A
#
# COMPACT_ATOMS: atom_id res chain seq x y z
N MET A 1 4.44 -16.10 17.25
CA MET A 1 5.84 -15.71 16.97
C MET A 1 5.97 -15.65 15.44
N VAL A 2 5.79 -14.48 14.84
CA VAL A 2 5.98 -14.33 13.38
C VAL A 2 7.46 -14.06 13.17
N SER A 3 8.17 -15.04 12.61
CA SER A 3 9.57 -14.92 12.24
C SER A 3 9.69 -13.91 11.10
N ILE A 4 10.15 -12.71 11.42
CA ILE A 4 10.62 -11.75 10.44
C ILE A 4 12.05 -12.17 10.07
N GLN A 5 12.21 -12.86 8.94
CA GLN A 5 13.53 -13.13 8.40
C GLN A 5 14.24 -11.80 8.12
N ARG A 6 15.35 -11.59 8.83
CA ARG A 6 16.24 -10.43 8.70
C ARG A 6 17.00 -10.57 7.38
N CYS A 7 16.45 -10.05 6.28
CA CYS A 7 17.21 -9.82 5.05
C CYS A 7 17.84 -8.41 5.10
N GLY A 8 19.11 -8.31 4.71
CA GLY A 8 20.03 -7.19 4.93
C GLY A 8 19.77 -5.89 4.14
N CYS A 9 18.52 -5.44 4.02
CA CYS A 9 18.15 -4.19 3.33
C CYS A 9 18.19 -2.93 4.24
N LYS A 10 18.71 -3.03 5.47
CA LYS A 10 18.64 -1.92 6.45
C LYS A 10 19.36 -0.65 5.98
N ALA A 11 20.45 -0.77 5.23
CA ALA A 11 21.28 0.37 4.83
C ALA A 11 20.69 1.26 3.72
N LEU A 12 19.76 0.75 2.90
CA LEU A 12 19.13 1.52 1.80
C LEU A 12 17.95 2.38 2.28
N LEU A 13 17.52 2.22 3.53
CA LEU A 13 16.32 2.83 4.08
C LEU A 13 16.59 4.08 4.93
N GLU A 14 17.83 4.29 5.37
CA GLU A 14 18.19 5.28 6.40
C GLU A 14 18.33 6.72 5.87
N GLY A 15 18.16 6.97 4.56
CA GLY A 15 18.32 8.31 3.97
C GLY A 15 17.18 8.79 3.06
N ILE A 16 16.12 8.01 2.85
CA ILE A 16 15.01 8.40 1.97
C ILE A 16 13.86 8.90 2.84
N THR A 17 13.65 10.22 2.85
CA THR A 17 12.39 10.79 3.36
C THR A 17 11.26 10.23 2.50
N ARG A 18 10.51 9.28 3.04
CA ARG A 18 9.43 8.61 2.31
C ARG A 18 8.15 9.39 2.47
N LYS A 19 7.68 10.01 1.38
CA LYS A 19 6.35 10.62 1.31
C LYS A 19 5.36 9.51 0.94
N ILE A 20 4.57 9.11 1.92
CA ILE A 20 3.75 7.90 1.85
C ILE A 20 2.34 8.23 1.36
N LYS A 21 1.91 7.59 0.28
CA LYS A 21 0.51 7.58 -0.15
C LYS A 21 -0.08 6.22 0.16
N ILE A 22 -1.24 6.20 0.80
CA ILE A 22 -2.00 4.97 1.07
C ILE A 22 -3.29 5.04 0.26
N ILE A 23 -3.47 4.09 -0.65
CA ILE A 23 -4.67 4.00 -1.49
C ILE A 23 -5.45 2.76 -1.08
N VAL A 24 -6.69 2.97 -0.66
CA VAL A 24 -7.54 1.91 -0.12
C VAL A 24 -8.64 1.55 -1.12
N ASN A 25 -8.78 0.27 -1.43
CA ASN A 25 -9.96 -0.27 -2.09
C ASN A 25 -10.97 -0.72 -1.01
N PRO A 26 -12.02 0.06 -0.74
CA PRO A 26 -12.98 -0.26 0.32
C PRO A 26 -13.82 -1.50 -0.01
N ASN A 27 -13.88 -1.92 -1.27
CA ASN A 27 -14.68 -3.07 -1.70
C ASN A 27 -13.89 -4.39 -1.64
N ALA A 28 -12.59 -4.33 -1.31
CA ALA A 28 -11.76 -5.53 -1.16
C ALA A 28 -12.31 -6.50 -0.11
N GLY A 29 -12.19 -7.81 -0.40
CA GLY A 29 -12.61 -8.88 0.50
C GLY A 29 -14.11 -8.90 0.81
N GLY A 30 -14.97 -8.41 -0.09
CA GLY A 30 -16.43 -8.32 0.10
C GLY A 30 -16.84 -7.24 1.11
N GLY A 31 -16.08 -6.12 1.18
CA GLY A 31 -16.35 -5.01 2.11
C GLY A 31 -15.72 -5.19 3.50
N LYS A 32 -15.02 -6.31 3.76
CA LYS A 32 -14.22 -6.50 4.98
C LYS A 32 -13.13 -5.43 5.12
N GLY A 33 -12.61 -4.93 4.00
CA GLY A 33 -11.66 -3.81 3.96
C GLY A 33 -12.15 -2.56 4.71
N ARG A 34 -13.46 -2.24 4.65
CA ARG A 34 -14.03 -1.11 5.41
C ARG A 34 -14.00 -1.32 6.92
N LYS A 35 -14.13 -2.57 7.40
CA LYS A 35 -14.12 -2.89 8.84
C LYS A 35 -12.71 -2.89 9.42
N LEU A 36 -11.72 -3.32 8.65
CA LEU A 36 -10.32 -3.37 9.11
C LEU A 36 -9.63 -2.00 9.02
N PHE A 37 -10.14 -1.11 8.17
CA PHE A 37 -9.57 0.20 7.91
C PHE A 37 -9.40 1.09 9.15
N PRO A 38 -10.38 1.25 10.07
CA PRO A 38 -10.21 2.09 11.26
C PRO A 38 -9.06 1.60 12.15
N LEU A 39 -8.95 0.28 12.33
CA LEU A 39 -7.86 -0.35 13.08
C LEU A 39 -6.50 -0.11 12.41
N LEU A 40 -6.45 -0.23 11.09
CA LEU A 40 -5.25 0.04 10.31
C LEU A 40 -4.82 1.51 10.45
N ARG A 41 -5.76 2.44 10.32
CA ARG A 41 -5.52 3.88 10.47
C ARG A 41 -4.95 4.19 11.85
N GLN A 42 -5.53 3.63 12.92
CA GLN A 42 -4.99 3.81 14.28
C GLN A 42 -3.56 3.30 14.40
N LYS A 43 -3.29 2.06 13.95
CA LYS A 43 -1.94 1.48 14.01
C LYS A 43 -0.90 2.28 13.21
N LEU A 44 -1.29 2.92 12.11
CA LEU A 44 -0.43 3.78 11.32
C LEU A 44 -0.13 5.11 12.02
N LEU A 45 -1.14 5.69 12.69
CA LEU A 45 -0.99 6.91 13.49
C LEU A 45 -0.11 6.67 14.73
N ASP A 46 -0.27 5.53 15.40
CA ASP A 46 0.54 5.16 16.58
C ASP A 46 2.04 5.06 16.26
N ARG A 47 2.38 4.74 15.01
CA ARG A 47 3.76 4.66 14.51
C ARG A 47 4.35 6.02 14.15
N LYS A 48 3.62 7.13 14.35
CA LYS A 48 4.04 8.50 14.01
C LYS A 48 4.53 8.66 12.57
N LEU A 49 3.97 7.88 11.64
CA LEU A 49 4.29 7.99 10.23
C LEU A 49 3.48 9.13 9.60
N SER A 50 4.14 9.95 8.78
CA SER A 50 3.45 10.93 7.93
C SER A 50 2.98 10.24 6.66
N PHE A 51 1.67 10.15 6.45
CA PHE A 51 1.07 9.52 5.28
C PHE A 51 -0.20 10.26 4.85
N HIS A 52 -0.48 10.24 3.54
CA HIS A 52 -1.77 10.69 3.01
C HIS A 52 -2.58 9.49 2.56
N LEU A 53 -3.79 9.40 3.08
CA LEU A 53 -4.69 8.29 2.83
C LEU A 53 -5.83 8.72 1.92
N GLN A 54 -6.14 7.91 0.92
CA GLN A 54 -7.27 8.14 0.03
C GLN A 54 -7.98 6.84 -0.33
N PHE A 55 -9.31 6.89 -0.42
CA PHE A 55 -10.11 5.78 -0.91
C PHE A 55 -10.22 5.86 -2.43
N SER A 56 -10.06 4.71 -3.08
CA SER A 56 -10.46 4.52 -4.47
C SER A 56 -11.95 4.21 -4.55
N GLU A 57 -12.59 4.73 -5.59
CA GLU A 57 -14.01 4.48 -5.86
C GLU A 57 -14.20 3.37 -6.90
N SER A 58 -13.19 3.19 -7.76
CA SER A 58 -13.14 2.19 -8.83
C SER A 58 -11.68 1.77 -9.11
N PRO A 59 -11.48 0.68 -9.87
CA PRO A 59 -10.16 0.30 -10.38
C PRO A 59 -9.44 1.44 -11.12
N ASP A 60 -10.15 2.15 -12.02
CA ASP A 60 -9.57 3.27 -12.78
C ASP A 60 -9.21 4.44 -11.86
N HIS A 61 -10.02 4.71 -10.84
CA HIS A 61 -9.71 5.72 -9.84
C HIS A 61 -8.44 5.34 -9.06
N LEU A 62 -8.23 4.06 -8.72
CA LEU A 62 -6.98 3.62 -8.07
C LEU A 62 -5.75 3.88 -8.93
N ILE A 63 -5.81 3.57 -10.23
CA ILE A 63 -4.73 3.84 -11.19
C ILE A 63 -4.46 5.35 -11.23
N HIS A 64 -5.52 6.15 -11.38
CA HIS A 64 -5.43 7.60 -11.40
C HIS A 64 -4.78 8.16 -10.13
N LEU A 65 -5.21 7.71 -8.95
CA LEU A 65 -4.64 8.12 -7.67
C LEU A 65 -3.16 7.75 -7.56
N THR A 66 -2.78 6.59 -8.06
CA THR A 66 -1.39 6.12 -8.03
C THR A 66 -0.52 7.05 -8.87
N ARG A 67 -0.88 7.26 -10.14
CA ARG A 67 -0.16 8.14 -11.07
C ARG A 67 -0.10 9.59 -10.60
N ARG A 68 -1.22 10.11 -10.10
CA ARG A 68 -1.28 11.45 -9.52
C ARG A 68 -0.33 11.59 -8.32
N SER A 69 -0.31 10.60 -7.44
CA SER A 69 0.57 10.62 -6.27
C SER A 69 2.04 10.57 -6.68
N LEU A 70 2.38 9.81 -7.71
CA LEU A 70 3.74 9.81 -8.25
C LEU A 70 4.15 11.22 -8.76
N GLY A 71 3.27 11.88 -9.52
CA GLY A 71 3.47 13.26 -9.96
C GLY A 71 3.56 14.29 -8.81
N GLU A 72 2.90 14.03 -7.68
CA GLU A 72 2.97 14.84 -6.45
C GLU A 72 4.20 14.52 -5.57
N GLY A 73 5.12 13.67 -6.06
CA GLY A 73 6.39 13.33 -5.41
C GLY A 73 6.29 12.29 -4.30
N TYR A 74 5.22 11.48 -4.28
CA TYR A 74 5.14 10.35 -3.36
C TYR A 74 6.00 9.21 -3.89
N ASN A 75 6.92 8.74 -3.05
CA ASN A 75 7.91 7.71 -3.40
C ASN A 75 7.65 6.38 -2.69
N LEU A 76 6.59 6.30 -1.87
CA LEU A 76 6.06 5.05 -1.34
C LEU A 76 4.54 5.03 -1.54
N ILE A 77 4.07 4.17 -2.43
CA ILE A 77 2.65 3.90 -2.66
C ILE A 77 2.29 2.63 -1.91
N VAL A 78 1.29 2.69 -1.03
CA VAL A 78 0.80 1.55 -0.27
C VAL A 78 -0.60 1.20 -0.77
N ALA A 79 -0.73 0.02 -1.38
CA ALA A 79 -1.99 -0.52 -1.86
C ALA A 79 -2.66 -1.33 -0.76
N CYS A 80 -3.85 -0.89 -0.32
CA CYS A 80 -4.65 -1.61 0.67
C CYS A 80 -5.85 -2.28 -0.01
N GLY A 81 -5.81 -3.59 -0.19
CA GLY A 81 -6.83 -4.32 -0.94
C GLY A 81 -6.51 -5.79 -1.13
N GLY A 82 -7.11 -6.42 -2.14
CA GLY A 82 -6.73 -7.76 -2.59
C GLY A 82 -5.72 -7.73 -3.74
N ASP A 83 -5.49 -8.88 -4.35
CA ASP A 83 -4.49 -9.03 -5.43
C ASP A 83 -4.74 -8.11 -6.62
N GLY A 84 -6.01 -7.90 -7.01
CA GLY A 84 -6.36 -6.95 -8.07
C GLY A 84 -5.96 -5.51 -7.75
N THR A 85 -6.10 -5.07 -6.49
CA THR A 85 -5.66 -3.74 -6.05
C THR A 85 -4.15 -3.62 -6.13
N THR A 86 -3.42 -4.64 -5.66
CA THR A 86 -1.96 -4.69 -5.74
C THR A 86 -1.47 -4.69 -7.18
N HIS A 87 -2.09 -5.49 -8.04
CA HIS A 87 -1.73 -5.59 -9.46
C HIS A 87 -1.86 -4.24 -10.17
N LEU A 88 -2.96 -3.53 -9.97
CA LEU A 88 -3.19 -2.22 -10.59
C LEU A 88 -2.20 -1.16 -10.10
N ALA A 89 -1.89 -1.15 -8.80
CA ALA A 89 -0.89 -0.26 -8.24
C ALA A 89 0.51 -0.58 -8.82
N LEU A 90 0.87 -1.86 -8.89
CA LEU A 90 2.15 -2.31 -9.46
C LEU A 90 2.31 -1.92 -10.92
N GLN A 91 1.29 -2.17 -11.75
CA GLN A 91 1.27 -1.76 -13.16
C GLN A 91 1.45 -0.25 -13.31
N SER A 92 0.89 0.53 -12.40
CA SER A 92 1.00 1.99 -12.40
C SER A 92 2.38 2.50 -11.96
N LEU A 93 3.22 1.64 -11.37
CA LEU A 93 4.56 1.96 -10.89
C LEU A 93 5.68 1.53 -11.86
N VAL A 94 5.33 0.84 -12.95
CA VAL A 94 6.33 0.40 -13.93
C VAL A 94 7.06 1.61 -14.53
N GLY A 95 8.38 1.63 -14.40
CA GLY A 95 9.23 2.73 -14.86
C GLY A 95 9.39 3.88 -13.86
N GLU A 96 8.71 3.83 -12.72
CA GLU A 96 8.74 4.87 -11.70
C GLU A 96 9.77 4.60 -10.60
N LYS A 97 10.35 5.65 -10.02
CA LYS A 97 11.26 5.56 -8.87
C LYS A 97 10.50 5.60 -7.55
N ALA A 98 9.54 4.68 -7.38
CA ALA A 98 8.71 4.58 -6.19
C ALA A 98 8.59 3.14 -5.71
N PHE A 99 8.47 2.98 -4.39
CA PHE A 99 8.27 1.69 -3.74
C PHE A 99 6.78 1.34 -3.67
N LEU A 100 6.48 0.04 -3.79
CA LEU A 100 5.15 -0.50 -3.51
C LEU A 100 5.12 -1.16 -2.12
N GLY A 101 4.23 -0.72 -1.27
CA GLY A 101 3.81 -1.43 -0.06
C GLY A 101 2.46 -2.10 -0.28
N ILE A 102 2.23 -3.25 0.35
CA ILE A 102 0.99 -4.01 0.22
C ILE A 102 0.40 -4.23 1.60
N ILE A 103 -0.88 -3.90 1.75
CA ILE A 103 -1.67 -4.23 2.94
C ILE A 103 -2.84 -5.11 2.50
N PRO A 104 -2.76 -6.43 2.73
CA PRO A 104 -3.79 -7.36 2.32
C PRO A 104 -5.09 -7.12 3.11
N LEU A 105 -6.17 -6.81 2.38
CA LEU A 105 -7.53 -6.68 2.89
C LEU A 105 -8.49 -7.71 2.24
N GLY A 106 -7.97 -8.60 1.38
CA GLY A 106 -8.72 -9.66 0.71
C GLY A 106 -8.86 -10.95 1.52
N THR A 107 -9.57 -11.93 0.96
CA THR A 107 -9.73 -13.29 1.54
C THR A 107 -8.73 -14.29 0.98
N GLY A 108 -8.38 -14.20 -0.31
CA GLY A 108 -7.17 -14.78 -0.89
C GLY A 108 -6.19 -13.62 -1.08
N ASN A 109 -5.06 -13.65 -0.39
CA ASN A 109 -4.04 -12.60 -0.48
C ASN A 109 -2.77 -13.25 -1.02
N ASP A 110 -2.85 -13.84 -2.20
CA ASP A 110 -1.80 -14.72 -2.71
C ASP A 110 -0.56 -13.90 -3.07
N ILE A 111 -0.73 -12.66 -3.54
CA ILE A 111 0.39 -11.76 -3.80
C ILE A 111 1.10 -11.34 -2.50
N ALA A 112 0.34 -11.01 -1.45
CA ALA A 112 0.94 -10.62 -0.17
C ALA A 112 1.58 -11.81 0.57
N GLN A 113 1.03 -13.02 0.39
CA GLN A 113 1.57 -14.25 1.00
C GLN A 113 2.82 -14.77 0.27
N ASN A 114 2.92 -14.59 -1.04
CA ASN A 114 4.07 -15.09 -1.81
C ASN A 114 5.23 -14.09 -1.91
N LEU A 115 5.02 -12.82 -1.56
CA LEU A 115 6.05 -11.77 -1.53
C LEU A 115 6.66 -11.55 -0.13
N GLY A 116 6.30 -12.39 0.85
CA GLY A 116 6.68 -12.27 2.26
C GLY A 116 7.39 -13.50 2.79
#